data_AF-A0A951QQS5-F1
#
_entry.id   AF-A0A951QQS5-F1
#
_cell.length_a   1.000
_cell.length_b   1.000
_cell.length_c   1.000
_cell.angle_alpha   90.00
_cell.angle_beta   90.00
_cell.angle_gamma   90.00
#
_symmetry.space_group_name_H-M   'P 1'
#
loop_
_entity.id
_entity.type
_entity.pdbx_description
1 polymer ?
#
loop_
_entity_poly.entity_id
_entity_poly.type
_entity_poly.pdbx_seq_one_letter_code
_entity_poly.pdbx_strand_id
1 'polypeptide(L)'
;MYSSTDIQTYWQQIQNHLKSEKASYRYIKLLRQIFLLGLILHSIHLMDTRPERLPLENALLALGITWLGFLPMILYLYNRNRPPMPFFPLVGLFYATSFGLPNFNADNVGTGRLTLNNVTTESLELTLIALAGMNIAYILSKSWLLKNVTPIKLADTYPVKKLINFLWILLLAHISYLYIPAIKNIPSIGQLLDPLGYVTYGLFYILSHGGFLPQFQAGLLLFVFLPIELIPRLASGLLAEIMVFFLFMFNVVWYTRKRIPIVVLTILGIVYLTFAPVKEDYRKLTWNKNNPASSGNPIEKLQVFVDLAVDYHQKNTFGSESNNSINEKQKKKDKDKLVSRSAHIITLSAVVEDTPDRVPYWNGVTYLPVFTKYIPRLVWPDKPAETVGNEFGRRYNYLQSDDDVTSYNLPWIVEMYANFGRVGVVGGMSLLGLLLAFLEQKMNHPAMNAVEFVFGATCLFGLVYQEANFSLIAGNIMNLSVALYLIFKFISK
;
A
#
# COMPACT_ATOMS: atom_id res chain seq x y z
N MET A 1 -6.28 -17.61 -50.25
CA MET A 1 -4.92 -18.13 -50.05
C MET A 1 -4.12 -17.06 -49.33
N TYR A 2 -3.70 -17.29 -48.08
CA TYR A 2 -2.75 -16.39 -47.41
C TYR A 2 -1.44 -16.40 -48.19
N SER A 3 -0.79 -15.24 -48.37
CA SER A 3 0.50 -15.20 -49.06
C SER A 3 1.57 -15.91 -48.22
N SER A 4 2.59 -16.49 -48.85
CA SER A 4 3.71 -17.13 -48.13
C SER A 4 4.40 -16.16 -47.15
N THR A 5 4.38 -14.87 -47.46
CA THR A 5 4.86 -13.76 -46.62
C THR A 5 4.03 -13.55 -45.35
N ASP A 6 2.70 -13.67 -45.44
CA ASP A 6 1.80 -13.56 -44.26
C ASP A 6 2.03 -14.72 -43.29
N ILE A 7 2.25 -15.92 -43.82
CA ILE A 7 2.54 -17.13 -43.04
C ILE A 7 3.90 -17.00 -42.34
N GLN A 8 4.95 -16.54 -43.03
CA GLN A 8 6.26 -16.29 -42.42
C GLN A 8 6.19 -15.22 -41.31
N THR A 9 5.50 -14.11 -41.56
CA THR A 9 5.31 -13.05 -40.56
C THR A 9 4.59 -13.57 -39.32
N TYR A 10 3.55 -14.39 -39.51
CA TYR A 10 2.81 -15.02 -38.43
C TYR A 10 3.67 -15.99 -37.60
N TRP A 11 4.45 -16.86 -38.26
CA TRP A 11 5.39 -17.76 -37.57
C TRP A 11 6.44 -17.01 -36.77
N GLN A 12 6.95 -15.90 -37.31
CA GLN A 12 7.93 -15.06 -36.63
C GLN A 12 7.34 -14.36 -35.39
N GLN A 13 6.07 -13.91 -35.47
CA GLN A 13 5.34 -13.40 -34.30
C GLN A 13 5.17 -14.48 -33.22
N ILE A 14 4.79 -15.71 -33.59
CA ILE A 14 4.68 -16.83 -32.64
C ILE A 14 6.04 -17.13 -32.00
N GLN A 15 7.11 -17.22 -32.78
CA GLN A 15 8.45 -17.48 -32.24
C GLN A 15 8.91 -16.39 -31.27
N ASN A 16 8.67 -15.12 -31.60
CA ASN A 16 8.98 -14.00 -30.72
C ASN A 16 8.16 -14.04 -29.42
N HIS A 17 6.88 -14.38 -29.50
CA HIS A 17 6.02 -14.57 -28.34
C HIS A 17 6.52 -15.72 -27.45
N LEU A 18 6.79 -16.89 -28.01
CA LEU A 18 7.32 -18.03 -27.25
C LEU A 18 8.70 -17.74 -26.63
N LYS A 19 9.55 -16.97 -27.31
CA LYS A 19 10.86 -16.54 -26.78
C LYS A 19 10.69 -15.59 -25.59
N SER A 20 9.75 -14.65 -25.67
CA SER A 20 9.48 -13.70 -24.58
C SER A 20 8.86 -14.40 -23.36
N GLU A 21 7.97 -15.37 -23.56
CA GLU A 21 7.40 -16.21 -22.49
C GLU A 21 8.49 -17.04 -21.80
N LYS A 22 9.36 -17.72 -22.57
CA LYS A 22 10.48 -18.49 -22.01
C LYS A 22 11.44 -17.61 -21.22
N ALA A 23 11.75 -16.41 -21.72
CA ALA A 23 12.61 -15.46 -21.02
C ALA A 23 11.98 -14.98 -19.70
N SER A 24 10.68 -14.66 -19.73
CA SER A 24 9.91 -14.32 -18.52
C SER A 24 9.95 -15.45 -17.52
N TYR A 25 9.66 -16.69 -17.94
CA TYR A 25 9.70 -17.87 -17.08
C TYR A 25 11.06 -18.08 -16.41
N ARG A 26 12.16 -17.97 -17.17
CA ARG A 26 13.53 -18.05 -16.62
C ARG A 26 13.78 -16.96 -15.58
N TYR A 27 13.37 -15.72 -15.86
CA TYR A 27 13.52 -14.60 -14.95
C TYR A 27 12.77 -14.84 -13.63
N ILE A 28 11.51 -15.28 -13.69
CA ILE A 28 10.71 -15.59 -12.49
C ILE A 28 11.33 -16.74 -11.68
N LYS A 29 11.80 -17.79 -12.38
CA LYS A 29 12.47 -18.93 -11.74
C LYS A 29 13.72 -18.49 -10.98
N LEU A 30 14.53 -17.63 -11.58
CA LEU A 30 15.72 -17.06 -10.95
C LEU A 30 15.33 -16.15 -9.79
N LEU A 31 14.37 -15.25 -9.98
CA LEU A 31 13.88 -14.35 -8.94
C LEU A 31 13.42 -15.13 -7.70
N ARG A 32 12.69 -16.22 -7.91
CA ARG A 32 12.27 -17.14 -6.84
C ARG A 32 13.44 -17.75 -6.09
N GLN A 33 14.47 -18.22 -6.80
CA GLN A 33 15.66 -18.80 -6.17
C GLN A 33 16.43 -17.77 -5.36
N ILE A 34 16.64 -16.57 -5.93
CA ILE A 34 17.29 -15.45 -5.25
C ILE A 34 16.48 -15.04 -4.02
N PHE A 35 15.15 -14.94 -4.13
CA PHE A 35 14.28 -14.58 -3.03
C PHE A 35 14.32 -15.60 -1.89
N LEU A 36 14.22 -16.90 -2.20
CA LEU A 36 14.31 -17.96 -1.18
C LEU A 36 15.68 -18.01 -0.51
N LEU A 37 16.76 -17.95 -1.30
CA LEU A 37 18.12 -17.92 -0.77
C LEU A 37 18.33 -16.67 0.11
N GLY A 38 17.87 -15.51 -0.35
CA GLY A 38 17.92 -14.26 0.40
C GLY A 38 17.15 -14.34 1.71
N LEU A 39 15.96 -14.95 1.71
CA LEU A 39 15.16 -15.13 2.93
C LEU A 39 15.86 -16.07 3.93
N ILE A 40 16.47 -17.16 3.46
CA ILE A 40 17.24 -18.09 4.31
C ILE A 40 18.48 -17.39 4.89
N LEU A 41 19.28 -16.75 4.04
CA LEU A 41 20.49 -16.04 4.49
C LEU A 41 20.15 -14.89 5.44
N HIS A 42 19.09 -14.15 5.15
CA HIS A 42 18.61 -13.09 6.04
C HIS A 42 18.12 -13.67 7.38
N SER A 43 17.43 -14.80 7.37
CA SER A 43 17.02 -15.49 8.60
C SER A 43 18.21 -15.88 9.47
N ILE A 44 19.26 -16.44 8.87
CA ILE A 44 20.50 -16.79 9.57
C ILE A 44 21.13 -15.52 10.17
N HIS A 45 21.23 -14.45 9.37
CA HIS A 45 21.77 -13.17 9.84
C HIS A 45 20.96 -12.57 11.00
N LEU A 46 19.63 -12.61 10.94
CA LEU A 46 18.77 -12.11 12.01
C LEU A 46 18.93 -12.91 13.31
N MET A 47 19.13 -14.22 13.21
CA MET A 47 19.38 -15.08 14.38
C MET A 47 20.77 -14.86 14.98
N ASP A 48 21.78 -14.63 14.14
CA ASP A 48 23.16 -14.34 14.55
C ASP A 48 23.29 -12.96 15.20
N THR A 49 22.62 -11.96 14.64
CA THR A 49 22.62 -10.56 15.13
C THR A 49 21.47 -10.23 16.07
N ARG A 50 20.80 -11.25 16.62
CA ARG A 50 19.63 -11.04 17.48
C ARG A 50 20.02 -10.21 18.71
N PRO A 51 19.17 -9.26 19.16
CA PRO A 51 19.43 -8.51 20.38
C PRO A 51 19.24 -9.41 21.61
N GLU A 52 20.01 -9.16 22.68
CA GLU A 52 19.97 -9.95 23.91
C GLU A 52 18.58 -9.96 24.57
N ARG A 53 17.80 -8.88 24.39
CA ARG A 53 16.42 -8.77 24.90
C ARG A 53 15.44 -9.75 24.26
N LEU A 54 15.78 -10.39 23.15
CA LEU A 54 14.88 -11.27 22.40
C LEU A 54 15.29 -12.72 22.67
N PRO A 55 14.61 -13.42 23.62
CA PRO A 55 14.86 -14.82 23.88
C PRO A 55 14.74 -15.66 22.61
N LEU A 56 15.44 -16.80 22.60
CA LEU A 56 15.43 -17.71 21.44
C LEU A 56 14.01 -18.09 21.01
N GLU A 57 13.12 -18.36 21.96
CA GLU A 57 11.71 -18.69 21.69
C GLU A 57 10.99 -17.56 20.93
N ASN A 58 11.04 -16.33 21.45
CA ASN A 58 10.42 -15.16 20.82
C ASN A 58 11.07 -14.84 19.46
N ALA A 59 12.38 -15.06 19.32
CA ALA A 59 13.07 -14.91 18.04
C ALA A 59 12.56 -15.92 16.99
N LEU A 60 12.35 -17.17 17.39
CA LEU A 60 11.77 -18.20 16.50
C LEU A 60 10.32 -17.87 16.11
N LEU A 61 9.51 -17.36 17.03
CA LEU A 61 8.16 -16.89 16.73
C LEU A 61 8.18 -15.72 15.73
N ALA A 62 9.01 -14.70 15.98
CA ALA A 62 9.17 -13.55 15.07
C ALA A 62 9.67 -13.97 13.68
N LEU A 63 10.57 -14.96 13.61
CA LEU A 63 11.02 -15.55 12.35
C LEU A 63 9.89 -16.31 11.66
N GLY A 64 9.11 -17.09 12.40
CA GLY A 64 7.92 -17.78 11.90
C GLY A 64 6.89 -16.81 11.29
N ILE A 65 6.62 -15.69 11.97
CA ILE A 65 5.76 -14.61 11.47
C ILE A 65 6.32 -14.06 10.15
N THR A 66 7.63 -13.82 10.09
CA THR A 66 8.31 -13.33 8.89
C THR A 66 8.14 -14.30 7.72
N TRP A 67 8.36 -15.60 7.95
CA TRP A 67 8.19 -16.63 6.92
C TRP A 67 6.73 -16.80 6.48
N LEU A 68 5.77 -16.79 7.41
CA LEU A 68 4.34 -16.83 7.08
C LEU A 68 3.87 -15.59 6.34
N GLY A 69 4.45 -14.42 6.62
CA GLY A 69 4.19 -13.19 5.86
C GLY A 69 4.77 -13.26 4.43
N PHE A 70 5.92 -13.90 4.24
CA PHE A 70 6.51 -14.08 2.90
C PHE A 70 6.00 -15.31 2.13
N LEU A 71 5.30 -16.25 2.79
CA LEU A 71 4.74 -17.45 2.17
C LEU A 71 3.86 -17.15 0.94
N PRO A 72 2.93 -16.17 0.97
CA PRO A 72 2.18 -15.75 -0.22
C PRO A 72 3.07 -15.38 -1.41
N MET A 73 4.19 -14.69 -1.18
CA MET A 73 5.15 -14.33 -2.23
C MET A 73 5.80 -15.57 -2.84
N ILE A 74 6.20 -16.53 -2.00
CA ILE A 74 6.78 -17.80 -2.45
C ILE A 74 5.77 -18.53 -3.35
N LEU A 75 4.52 -18.69 -2.88
CA LEU A 75 3.45 -19.35 -3.64
C LEU A 75 3.14 -18.63 -4.95
N TYR A 76 3.11 -17.29 -4.95
CA TYR A 76 2.90 -16.47 -6.15
C TYR A 76 3.99 -16.67 -7.20
N LEU A 77 5.26 -16.76 -6.77
CA LEU A 77 6.39 -17.00 -7.68
C LEU A 77 6.45 -18.44 -8.21
N TYR A 78 5.85 -19.42 -7.51
CA TYR A 78 5.69 -20.79 -8.00
C TYR A 78 4.49 -20.96 -8.95
N ASN A 79 3.45 -20.15 -8.81
CA ASN A 79 2.24 -20.28 -9.62
C ASN A 79 2.49 -19.81 -11.07
N ARG A 80 2.24 -20.73 -12.02
CA ARG A 80 2.32 -20.42 -13.47
C ARG A 80 1.17 -19.52 -13.92
N ASN A 81 -0.03 -19.77 -13.42
CA ASN A 81 -1.22 -18.97 -13.72
C ASN A 81 -1.47 -17.95 -12.60
N ARG A 82 -0.44 -17.17 -12.30
CA ARG A 82 -0.48 -16.22 -11.19
C ARG A 82 -1.39 -15.03 -11.49
N PRO A 83 -2.05 -14.47 -10.45
CA PRO A 83 -2.75 -13.20 -10.55
C PRO A 83 -1.89 -12.08 -11.17
N PRO A 84 -2.47 -11.16 -11.96
CA PRO A 84 -1.78 -10.00 -12.53
C PRO A 84 -0.99 -9.17 -11.51
N MET A 85 -1.64 -8.78 -10.42
CA MET A 85 -1.05 -8.08 -9.27
C MET A 85 -0.62 -9.08 -8.20
N PRO A 86 0.55 -8.94 -7.55
CA PRO A 86 0.93 -9.71 -6.37
C PRO A 86 0.17 -9.24 -5.11
N PHE A 87 -1.17 -9.23 -5.16
CA PHE A 87 -2.03 -8.66 -4.11
C PHE A 87 -1.82 -9.30 -2.74
N PHE A 88 -2.11 -10.60 -2.59
CA PHE A 88 -1.89 -11.30 -1.32
C PHE A 88 -0.41 -11.35 -0.88
N PRO A 89 0.59 -11.50 -1.79
CA PRO A 89 1.99 -11.27 -1.47
C PRO A 89 2.32 -9.93 -0.81
N LEU A 90 1.70 -8.84 -1.26
CA LEU A 90 1.93 -7.52 -0.67
C LEU A 90 1.25 -7.37 0.70
N VAL A 91 0.08 -7.99 0.90
CA VAL A 91 -0.54 -8.10 2.24
C VAL A 91 0.39 -8.86 3.21
N GLY A 92 0.92 -10.00 2.76
CA GLY A 92 1.87 -10.78 3.55
C GLY A 92 3.17 -10.02 3.87
N LEU A 93 3.67 -9.23 2.91
CA LEU A 93 4.83 -8.35 3.10
C LEU A 93 4.58 -7.35 4.24
N PHE A 94 3.40 -6.71 4.30
CA PHE A 94 3.04 -5.81 5.39
C PHE A 94 3.17 -6.50 6.75
N TYR A 95 2.60 -7.70 6.91
CA TYR A 95 2.69 -8.43 8.17
C TYR A 95 4.11 -8.86 8.53
N ALA A 96 4.92 -9.29 7.55
CA ALA A 96 6.32 -9.60 7.77
C ALA A 96 7.10 -8.37 8.25
N THR A 97 6.90 -7.21 7.63
CA THR A 97 7.62 -5.96 7.95
C THR A 97 7.12 -5.27 9.21
N SER A 98 5.88 -5.50 9.62
CA SER A 98 5.26 -4.80 10.75
C SER A 98 5.19 -5.63 12.02
N PHE A 99 5.17 -6.97 11.91
CA PHE A 99 5.03 -7.85 13.07
C PHE A 99 6.18 -8.84 13.27
N GLY A 100 6.88 -9.25 12.20
CA GLY A 100 7.98 -10.19 12.28
C GLY A 100 9.34 -9.51 12.44
N LEU A 101 9.79 -8.86 11.35
CA LEU A 101 11.12 -8.25 11.24
C LEU A 101 11.45 -7.18 12.31
N PRO A 102 10.52 -6.34 12.79
CA PRO A 102 10.86 -5.31 13.76
C PRO A 102 11.49 -5.83 15.05
N ASN A 103 11.13 -7.05 15.47
CA ASN A 103 11.62 -7.67 16.71
C ASN A 103 13.13 -7.87 16.75
N PHE A 104 13.82 -7.90 15.60
CA PHE A 104 15.27 -8.06 15.52
C PHE A 104 16.04 -6.73 15.57
N ASN A 105 15.36 -5.59 15.72
CA ASN A 105 16.02 -4.28 15.87
C ASN A 105 16.42 -3.99 17.32
N ALA A 106 17.25 -2.96 17.49
CA ALA A 106 17.81 -2.55 18.78
C ALA A 106 16.77 -2.07 19.81
N ASP A 107 17.20 -2.05 21.07
CA ASP A 107 16.35 -1.89 22.26
C ASP A 107 15.75 -0.48 22.42
N ASN A 108 16.33 0.52 21.74
CA ASN A 108 15.90 1.93 21.83
C ASN A 108 14.78 2.29 20.86
N VAL A 109 14.22 1.31 20.15
CA VAL A 109 13.14 1.53 19.17
C VAL A 109 11.80 1.64 19.91
N GLY A 110 11.24 2.85 19.89
CA GLY A 110 9.95 3.18 20.50
C GLY A 110 10.05 4.31 21.51
N THR A 111 8.94 4.63 22.17
CA THR A 111 8.87 5.69 23.19
C THR A 111 7.95 5.30 24.34
N GLY A 112 8.42 5.52 25.57
CA GLY A 112 7.65 5.19 26.78
C GLY A 112 7.34 3.71 26.88
N ARG A 113 6.07 3.36 27.06
CA ARG A 113 5.61 1.95 27.09
C ARG A 113 5.48 1.30 25.70
N LEU A 114 5.46 2.10 24.63
CA LEU A 114 5.41 1.60 23.26
C LEU A 114 6.83 1.38 22.75
N THR A 115 7.47 0.32 23.23
CA THR A 115 8.84 -0.06 22.86
C THR A 115 8.94 -1.54 22.54
N LEU A 116 9.98 -1.91 21.79
CA LEU A 116 10.25 -3.32 21.48
C LEU A 116 10.57 -4.18 22.72
N ASN A 117 10.94 -3.56 23.85
CA ASN A 117 11.20 -4.26 25.10
C ASN A 117 9.93 -4.84 25.73
N ASN A 118 8.78 -4.23 25.43
CA ASN A 118 7.49 -4.62 26.00
C ASN A 118 6.71 -5.56 25.06
N VAL A 119 7.36 -6.11 24.03
CA VAL A 119 6.71 -7.09 23.16
C VAL A 119 6.53 -8.40 23.92
N THR A 120 5.29 -8.84 24.07
CA THR A 120 4.92 -10.04 24.81
C THR A 120 5.02 -11.30 23.94
N THR A 121 5.32 -12.44 24.56
CA THR A 121 5.28 -13.74 23.86
C THR A 121 3.89 -14.04 23.32
N GLU A 122 2.85 -13.71 24.09
CA GLU A 122 1.45 -13.88 23.68
C GLU A 122 1.12 -13.15 22.36
N SER A 123 1.60 -11.91 22.18
CA SER A 123 1.31 -11.16 20.95
C SER A 123 1.99 -11.79 19.72
N LEU A 124 3.18 -12.37 19.89
CA LEU A 124 3.90 -13.10 18.85
C LEU A 124 3.18 -14.41 18.50
N GLU A 125 2.78 -15.19 19.50
CA GLU A 125 2.02 -16.43 19.30
C GLU A 125 0.69 -16.17 18.58
N LEU A 126 -0.07 -15.16 19.05
CA LEU A 126 -1.33 -14.76 18.44
C LEU A 126 -1.11 -14.34 16.99
N THR A 127 -0.09 -13.54 16.71
CA THR A 127 0.21 -13.11 15.33
C THR A 127 0.57 -14.30 14.44
N LEU A 128 1.40 -15.23 14.94
CA LEU A 128 1.79 -16.43 14.19
C LEU A 128 0.56 -17.28 13.82
N ILE A 129 -0.30 -17.57 14.81
CA ILE A 129 -1.53 -18.35 14.60
C ILE A 129 -2.47 -17.62 13.65
N ALA A 130 -2.63 -16.31 13.80
CA ALA A 130 -3.54 -15.52 12.96
C ALA A 130 -3.08 -15.48 11.50
N LEU A 131 -1.77 -15.33 11.26
CA LEU A 131 -1.20 -15.39 9.90
C LEU A 131 -1.29 -16.79 9.30
N ALA A 132 -1.09 -17.85 10.10
CA ALA A 132 -1.30 -19.21 9.64
C ALA A 132 -2.77 -19.41 9.23
N GLY A 133 -3.72 -18.99 10.08
CA GLY A 133 -5.15 -19.04 9.80
C GLY A 133 -5.55 -18.26 8.54
N MET A 134 -5.06 -17.03 8.38
CA MET A 134 -5.29 -16.21 7.18
C MET A 134 -4.76 -16.90 5.91
N ASN A 135 -3.53 -17.42 5.94
CA ASN A 135 -2.94 -18.12 4.80
C ASN A 135 -3.70 -19.41 4.44
N ILE A 136 -4.03 -20.23 5.45
CA ILE A 136 -4.79 -21.46 5.27
C ILE A 136 -6.17 -21.15 4.68
N ALA A 137 -6.91 -20.21 5.28
CA ALA A 137 -8.23 -19.80 4.81
C ALA A 137 -8.18 -19.27 3.38
N TYR A 138 -7.17 -18.47 3.03
CA TYR A 138 -6.98 -17.98 1.67
C TYR A 138 -6.77 -19.12 0.67
N ILE A 139 -5.88 -20.07 0.97
CA ILE A 139 -5.56 -21.20 0.08
C ILE A 139 -6.76 -22.16 -0.06
N LEU A 140 -7.40 -22.51 1.06
CA LEU A 140 -8.60 -23.37 1.07
C LEU A 140 -9.77 -22.72 0.33
N SER A 141 -9.91 -21.39 0.43
CA SER A 141 -10.96 -20.67 -0.28
C SER A 141 -10.81 -20.79 -1.79
N LYS A 142 -9.61 -20.63 -2.33
CA LYS A 142 -9.39 -20.71 -3.78
C LYS A 142 -9.50 -22.13 -4.34
N SER A 143 -9.24 -23.14 -3.51
CA SER A 143 -9.23 -24.55 -3.94
C SER A 143 -10.57 -25.25 -3.75
N TRP A 144 -11.34 -24.90 -2.71
CA TRP A 144 -12.57 -25.60 -2.33
C TRP A 144 -13.78 -24.67 -2.20
N LEU A 145 -13.79 -23.73 -1.25
CA LEU A 145 -15.00 -22.96 -0.90
C LEU A 145 -15.48 -22.03 -2.01
N LEU A 146 -14.55 -21.36 -2.69
CA LEU A 146 -14.80 -20.30 -3.67
C LEU A 146 -14.27 -20.67 -5.07
N LYS A 147 -14.13 -21.97 -5.37
CA LYS A 147 -13.53 -22.46 -6.62
C LYS A 147 -14.16 -21.89 -7.90
N ASN A 148 -15.45 -21.55 -7.85
CA ASN A 148 -16.24 -21.11 -9.00
C ASN A 148 -16.55 -19.60 -9.01
N VAL A 149 -15.76 -18.78 -8.30
CA VAL A 149 -15.95 -17.32 -8.34
C VAL A 149 -15.59 -16.79 -9.74
N THR A 150 -16.57 -16.21 -10.43
CA THR A 150 -16.35 -15.59 -11.73
C THR A 150 -15.71 -14.21 -11.57
N PRO A 151 -14.65 -13.89 -12.35
CA PRO A 151 -14.08 -12.55 -12.33
C PRO A 151 -15.09 -11.50 -12.80
N ILE A 152 -14.90 -10.26 -12.37
CA ILE A 152 -15.60 -9.12 -12.97
C ILE A 152 -15.16 -9.02 -14.42
N LYS A 153 -16.16 -8.98 -15.31
CA LYS A 153 -15.95 -8.70 -16.73
C LYS A 153 -16.52 -7.33 -17.06
N LEU A 154 -15.68 -6.51 -17.68
CA LEU A 154 -16.10 -5.28 -18.32
C LEU A 154 -16.41 -5.57 -19.78
N ALA A 155 -16.59 -4.54 -20.61
CA ALA A 155 -16.89 -4.78 -22.01
C ALA A 155 -15.72 -5.47 -22.74
N ASP A 156 -16.06 -6.35 -23.69
CA ASP A 156 -15.08 -7.18 -24.38
C ASP A 156 -14.09 -6.36 -25.22
N THR A 157 -14.53 -5.22 -25.77
CA THR A 157 -13.66 -4.34 -26.56
C THR A 157 -13.96 -2.87 -26.31
N TYR A 158 -12.88 -2.08 -26.25
CA TYR A 158 -12.93 -0.61 -26.19
C TYR A 158 -12.22 -0.06 -27.42
N PRO A 159 -12.87 0.78 -28.25
CA PRO A 159 -12.17 1.46 -29.34
C PRO A 159 -11.04 2.33 -28.78
N VAL A 160 -9.80 2.07 -29.19
CA VAL A 160 -8.59 2.70 -28.62
C VAL A 160 -8.69 4.23 -28.58
N LYS A 161 -9.17 4.86 -29.67
CA LYS A 161 -9.36 6.32 -29.73
C LYS A 161 -10.39 6.83 -28.71
N LYS A 162 -11.53 6.13 -28.56
CA LYS A 162 -12.55 6.49 -27.56
C LYS A 162 -11.99 6.35 -26.15
N LEU A 163 -11.27 5.26 -25.88
CA LEU A 163 -10.63 5.02 -24.57
C LEU A 163 -9.63 6.12 -24.23
N ILE A 164 -8.72 6.48 -25.15
CA ILE A 164 -7.73 7.55 -24.94
C ILE A 164 -8.41 8.88 -24.61
N ASN A 165 -9.40 9.29 -25.41
CA ASN A 165 -10.14 10.55 -25.18
C ASN A 165 -10.83 10.53 -23.81
N PHE A 166 -11.41 9.39 -23.44
CA PHE A 166 -12.04 9.23 -22.14
C PHE A 166 -11.04 9.33 -20.99
N LEU A 167 -9.87 8.70 -21.11
CA LEU A 167 -8.81 8.79 -20.09
C LEU A 167 -8.32 10.23 -19.90
N TRP A 168 -8.26 11.04 -20.96
CA TRP A 168 -7.94 12.46 -20.85
C TRP A 168 -9.00 13.23 -20.06
N ILE A 169 -10.28 12.96 -20.30
CA ILE A 169 -11.38 13.57 -19.54
C ILE A 169 -11.29 13.19 -18.05
N LEU A 170 -11.06 11.91 -17.74
CA LEU A 170 -10.89 11.46 -16.35
C LEU A 170 -9.67 12.10 -15.68
N LEU A 171 -8.55 12.21 -16.39
CA LEU A 171 -7.33 12.82 -15.86
C LEU A 171 -7.54 14.30 -15.57
N LEU A 172 -8.22 15.02 -16.47
CA LEU A 172 -8.57 16.42 -16.26
C LEU A 172 -9.53 16.57 -15.08
N ALA A 173 -10.50 15.67 -14.90
CA ALA A 173 -11.40 15.68 -13.74
C ALA A 173 -10.63 15.45 -12.43
N HIS A 174 -9.69 14.50 -12.42
CA HIS A 174 -8.81 14.23 -11.28
C HIS A 174 -7.96 15.45 -10.92
N ILE A 175 -7.28 16.06 -11.89
CA ILE A 175 -6.43 17.25 -11.65
C ILE A 175 -7.27 18.45 -11.21
N SER A 176 -8.47 18.61 -11.78
CA SER A 176 -9.41 19.65 -11.35
C SER A 176 -9.75 19.50 -9.87
N TYR A 177 -9.95 18.26 -9.39
CA TYR A 177 -10.16 17.98 -7.97
C TYR A 177 -8.94 18.33 -7.10
N LEU A 178 -7.71 18.09 -7.57
CA LEU A 178 -6.49 18.38 -6.81
C LEU A 178 -6.25 19.88 -6.60
N TYR A 179 -6.56 20.70 -7.61
CA TYR A 179 -6.19 22.11 -7.64
C TYR A 179 -7.33 23.10 -7.43
N ILE A 180 -8.59 22.70 -7.63
CA ILE A 180 -9.75 23.60 -7.50
C ILE A 180 -10.41 23.39 -6.13
N PRO A 181 -10.29 24.35 -5.18
CA PRO A 181 -10.85 24.18 -3.84
C PRO A 181 -12.37 23.95 -3.83
N ALA A 182 -13.09 24.56 -4.77
CA ALA A 182 -14.54 24.40 -4.89
C ALA A 182 -14.95 22.94 -5.14
N ILE A 183 -14.16 22.19 -5.92
CA ILE A 183 -14.42 20.76 -6.19
C ILE A 183 -13.98 19.91 -5.00
N LYS A 184 -12.82 20.23 -4.42
CA LYS A 184 -12.25 19.51 -3.27
C LYS A 184 -13.17 19.53 -2.04
N ASN A 185 -13.88 20.61 -1.81
CA ASN A 185 -14.77 20.77 -0.65
C ASN A 185 -16.06 19.94 -0.75
N ILE A 186 -16.34 19.28 -1.88
CA ILE A 186 -17.54 18.44 -2.04
C ILE A 186 -17.21 17.03 -1.51
N PRO A 187 -17.77 16.62 -0.34
CA PRO A 187 -17.25 15.46 0.40
C PRO A 187 -17.32 14.11 -0.34
N SER A 188 -18.29 13.95 -1.25
CA SER A 188 -18.51 12.69 -1.98
C SER A 188 -17.76 12.63 -3.32
N ILE A 189 -17.33 13.77 -3.85
CA ILE A 189 -16.63 13.84 -5.15
C ILE A 189 -15.20 13.35 -5.01
N GLY A 190 -14.51 13.69 -3.91
CA GLY A 190 -13.13 13.23 -3.69
C GLY A 190 -13.00 11.71 -3.64
N GLN A 191 -13.97 11.00 -3.06
CA GLN A 191 -13.97 9.53 -3.01
C GLN A 191 -14.05 8.87 -4.39
N LEU A 192 -14.59 9.59 -5.38
CA LEU A 192 -14.68 9.15 -6.76
C LEU A 192 -13.49 9.62 -7.59
N LEU A 193 -13.14 10.91 -7.50
CA LEU A 193 -12.13 11.52 -8.38
C LEU A 193 -10.69 11.19 -7.96
N ASP A 194 -10.41 11.02 -6.67
CA ASP A 194 -9.06 10.69 -6.20
C ASP A 194 -8.56 9.35 -6.77
N PRO A 195 -9.34 8.25 -6.74
CA PRO A 195 -8.92 6.99 -7.33
C PRO A 195 -8.74 7.01 -8.86
N LEU A 196 -9.37 7.97 -9.56
CA LEU A 196 -9.25 8.05 -11.03
C LEU A 196 -7.83 8.36 -11.48
N GLY A 197 -7.01 9.05 -10.68
CA GLY A 197 -5.60 9.27 -10.99
C GLY A 197 -4.88 7.94 -11.21
N TYR A 198 -5.06 6.97 -10.30
CA TYR A 198 -4.49 5.63 -10.45
C TYR A 198 -4.99 4.92 -11.71
N VAL A 199 -6.30 5.04 -12.01
CA VAL A 199 -6.88 4.44 -13.22
C VAL A 199 -6.27 5.04 -14.49
N THR A 200 -6.17 6.36 -14.56
CA THR A 200 -5.67 7.06 -15.75
C THR A 200 -4.19 6.81 -15.96
N TYR A 201 -3.35 6.97 -14.94
CA TYR A 201 -1.91 6.73 -15.06
C TYR A 201 -1.60 5.26 -15.35
N GLY A 202 -2.35 4.33 -14.73
CA GLY A 202 -2.22 2.90 -15.00
C GLY A 202 -2.53 2.55 -16.45
N LEU A 203 -3.67 3.00 -16.98
CA LEU A 203 -4.07 2.70 -18.36
C LEU A 203 -3.24 3.43 -19.40
N PHE A 204 -2.89 4.70 -19.18
CA PHE A 204 -1.99 5.41 -20.08
C PHE A 204 -0.62 4.73 -20.17
N TYR A 205 -0.09 4.23 -19.05
CA TYR A 205 1.15 3.47 -19.07
C TYR A 205 1.03 2.19 -19.90
N ILE A 206 -0.05 1.43 -19.72
CA ILE A 206 -0.28 0.20 -20.50
C ILE A 206 -0.43 0.51 -22.00
N LEU A 207 -1.20 1.54 -22.36
CA LEU A 207 -1.39 1.95 -23.76
C LEU A 207 -0.11 2.47 -24.40
N SER A 208 0.68 3.24 -23.65
CA SER A 208 2.01 3.73 -24.08
C SER A 208 2.98 2.58 -24.30
N HIS A 209 3.03 1.63 -23.35
CA HIS A 209 3.88 0.45 -23.48
C HIS A 209 3.45 -0.47 -24.64
N GLY A 210 2.15 -0.55 -24.92
CA GLY A 210 1.60 -1.30 -26.05
C GLY A 210 1.74 -0.61 -27.41
N GLY A 211 2.27 0.63 -27.46
CA GLY A 211 2.41 1.40 -28.71
C GLY A 211 1.10 1.98 -29.25
N PHE A 212 0.02 1.96 -28.47
CA PHE A 212 -1.29 2.48 -28.86
C PHE A 212 -1.46 3.98 -28.56
N LEU A 213 -0.62 4.54 -27.68
CA LEU A 213 -0.66 5.96 -27.34
C LEU A 213 0.30 6.76 -28.25
N PRO A 214 -0.16 7.85 -28.89
CA PRO A 214 0.72 8.71 -29.69
C PRO A 214 1.87 9.28 -28.85
N GLN A 215 3.08 9.37 -29.44
CA GLN A 215 4.28 9.85 -28.75
C GLN A 215 4.11 11.25 -28.14
N PHE A 216 3.41 12.15 -28.84
CA PHE A 216 3.08 13.48 -28.31
C PHE A 216 2.27 13.41 -27.01
N GLN A 217 1.25 12.56 -26.96
CA GLN A 217 0.42 12.37 -25.77
C GLN A 217 1.20 11.72 -24.62
N ALA A 218 2.07 10.75 -24.93
CA ALA A 218 2.97 10.15 -23.95
C ALA A 218 3.95 11.19 -23.36
N GLY A 219 4.50 12.07 -24.20
CA GLY A 219 5.35 13.18 -23.77
C GLY A 219 4.59 14.18 -22.89
N LEU A 220 3.37 14.55 -23.27
CA LEU A 220 2.49 15.42 -22.49
C LEU A 220 2.21 14.83 -21.10
N LEU A 221 1.92 13.53 -21.02
CA LEU A 221 1.72 12.85 -19.74
C LEU A 221 2.97 12.87 -18.86
N LEU A 222 4.14 12.57 -19.44
CA LEU A 222 5.38 12.44 -18.67
C LEU A 222 5.92 13.80 -18.21
N PHE A 223 5.90 14.81 -19.07
CA PHE A 223 6.57 16.09 -18.82
C PHE A 223 5.65 17.19 -18.31
N VAL A 224 4.32 17.04 -18.44
CA VAL A 224 3.36 18.05 -17.96
C VAL A 224 2.48 17.48 -16.86
N PHE A 225 1.71 16.43 -17.15
CA PHE A 225 0.69 15.94 -16.22
C PHE A 225 1.27 15.19 -15.03
N LEU A 226 2.32 14.40 -15.21
CA LEU A 226 2.98 13.69 -14.09
C LEU A 226 3.59 14.67 -13.08
N PRO A 227 4.34 15.72 -13.47
CA PRO A 227 4.75 16.76 -12.51
C PRO A 227 3.58 17.43 -11.79
N ILE A 228 2.50 17.77 -12.50
CA ILE A 228 1.28 18.36 -11.91
C ILE A 228 0.66 17.42 -10.86
N GLU A 229 0.65 16.11 -11.11
CA GLU A 229 0.17 15.11 -10.14
C GLU A 229 1.06 15.01 -8.89
N LEU A 230 2.38 15.15 -9.05
CA LEU A 230 3.34 14.97 -7.96
C LEU A 230 3.45 16.19 -7.04
N ILE A 231 3.20 17.40 -7.55
CA ILE A 231 3.25 18.65 -6.76
C ILE A 231 2.36 18.60 -5.51
N PRO A 232 1.05 18.33 -5.58
CA PRO A 232 0.19 18.33 -4.40
C PRO A 232 0.55 17.21 -3.41
N ARG A 233 1.02 16.06 -3.91
CA ARG A 233 1.47 14.93 -3.09
C ARG A 233 2.76 15.24 -2.32
N LEU A 234 3.67 16.03 -2.89
CA LEU A 234 4.85 16.54 -2.19
C LEU A 234 4.48 17.66 -1.21
N ALA A 235 3.61 18.58 -1.65
CA ALA A 235 3.17 19.73 -0.88
C ALA A 235 2.32 19.36 0.35
N SER A 236 1.79 18.14 0.43
CA SER A 236 1.11 17.64 1.64
C SER A 236 2.09 17.41 2.80
N GLY A 237 3.38 17.21 2.51
CA GLY A 237 4.38 16.79 3.48
C GLY A 237 4.24 15.32 3.92
N LEU A 238 3.29 14.58 3.33
CA LEU A 238 3.07 13.16 3.58
C LEU A 238 3.77 12.34 2.49
N LEU A 239 5.04 11.99 2.70
CA LEU A 239 5.81 11.16 1.74
C LEU A 239 5.13 9.83 1.38
N ALA A 240 4.28 9.32 2.28
CA ALA A 240 3.46 8.14 2.01
C ALA A 240 2.57 8.30 0.77
N GLU A 241 2.00 9.47 0.48
CA GLU A 241 1.12 9.69 -0.68
C GLU A 241 1.85 9.46 -2.01
N ILE A 242 3.12 9.86 -2.07
CA ILE A 242 3.99 9.65 -3.23
C ILE A 242 4.42 8.20 -3.32
N MET A 243 4.80 7.60 -2.19
CA MET A 243 5.18 6.19 -2.13
C MET A 243 4.02 5.29 -2.61
N VAL A 244 2.79 5.55 -2.15
CA VAL A 244 1.57 4.86 -2.57
C VAL A 244 1.36 5.00 -4.08
N PHE A 245 1.55 6.19 -4.66
CA PHE A 245 1.48 6.37 -6.11
C PHE A 245 2.51 5.55 -6.88
N PHE A 246 3.78 5.61 -6.51
CA PHE A 246 4.82 4.85 -7.19
C PHE A 246 4.70 3.34 -6.95
N LEU A 247 4.22 2.91 -5.79
CA LEU A 247 3.93 1.50 -5.50
C LEU A 247 2.73 0.99 -6.31
N PHE A 248 1.71 1.83 -6.56
CA PHE A 248 0.67 1.48 -7.52
C PHE A 248 1.26 1.33 -8.93
N MET A 249 2.07 2.29 -9.38
CA MET A 249 2.75 2.19 -10.68
C MET A 249 3.68 0.98 -10.77
N PHE A 250 4.35 0.59 -9.68
CA PHE A 250 5.14 -0.63 -9.60
C PHE A 250 4.29 -1.85 -10.01
N ASN A 251 3.06 -1.96 -9.52
CA ASN A 251 2.15 -3.06 -9.87
C ASN A 251 1.76 -3.03 -11.36
N VAL A 252 1.53 -1.85 -11.92
CA VAL A 252 1.22 -1.68 -13.35
C VAL A 252 2.42 -2.07 -14.23
N VAL A 253 3.63 -1.64 -13.88
CA VAL A 253 4.85 -2.01 -14.61
C VAL A 253 5.16 -3.50 -14.45
N TRP A 254 4.95 -4.06 -13.26
CA TRP A 254 5.08 -5.49 -13.02
C TRP A 254 4.10 -6.29 -13.89
N TYR A 255 2.86 -5.82 -14.03
CA TYR A 255 1.86 -6.45 -14.88
C TYR A 255 2.29 -6.50 -16.35
N THR A 256 2.81 -5.40 -16.90
CA THR A 256 3.19 -5.35 -18.33
C THR A 256 4.54 -6.02 -18.61
N ARG A 257 5.56 -5.74 -17.80
CA ARG A 257 6.94 -6.18 -18.06
C ARG A 257 7.28 -7.53 -17.45
N LYS A 258 6.50 -8.02 -16.49
CA LYS A 258 6.77 -9.23 -15.67
C LYS A 258 8.18 -9.24 -15.04
N ARG A 259 8.73 -8.05 -14.79
CA ARG A 259 10.06 -7.81 -14.21
C ARG A 259 9.96 -6.75 -13.14
N ILE A 260 10.86 -6.81 -12.16
CA ILE A 260 10.93 -5.79 -11.11
C ILE A 260 11.26 -4.43 -11.76
N PRO A 261 10.41 -3.41 -11.57
CA PRO A 261 10.62 -2.08 -12.13
C PRO A 261 11.65 -1.30 -11.31
N ILE A 262 12.94 -1.62 -11.49
CA ILE A 262 14.06 -0.99 -10.76
C ILE A 262 14.01 0.53 -10.88
N VAL A 263 13.68 1.09 -12.05
CA VAL A 263 13.57 2.54 -12.25
C VAL A 263 12.56 3.18 -11.27
N VAL A 264 11.40 2.56 -11.06
CA VAL A 264 10.39 3.06 -10.11
C VAL A 264 10.92 3.03 -8.68
N LEU A 265 11.60 1.94 -8.31
CA LEU A 265 12.24 1.80 -6.99
C LEU A 265 13.37 2.83 -6.78
N THR A 266 14.18 3.09 -7.81
CA THR A 266 15.25 4.10 -7.77
C THR A 266 14.66 5.50 -7.58
N ILE A 267 13.62 5.86 -8.32
CA ILE A 267 12.94 7.16 -8.16
C ILE A 267 12.38 7.31 -6.75
N LEU A 268 11.68 6.28 -6.25
CA LEU A 268 11.14 6.27 -4.89
C LEU A 268 12.25 6.43 -3.85
N GLY A 269 13.37 5.72 -4.02
CA GLY A 269 14.54 5.82 -3.15
C GLY A 269 15.14 7.23 -3.15
N ILE A 270 15.31 7.85 -4.31
CA ILE A 270 15.81 9.23 -4.44
C ILE A 270 14.87 10.20 -3.73
N VAL A 271 13.58 10.18 -4.05
CA VAL A 271 12.58 11.08 -3.43
C VAL A 271 12.59 10.91 -1.91
N TYR A 272 12.60 9.67 -1.42
CA TYR A 272 12.63 9.41 0.01
C TYR A 272 13.90 9.94 0.66
N LEU A 273 15.09 9.66 0.12
CA LEU A 273 16.36 10.13 0.67
C LEU A 273 16.49 11.65 0.63
N THR A 274 15.94 12.30 -0.39
CA THR A 274 15.95 13.76 -0.51
C THR A 274 15.07 14.43 0.56
N PHE A 275 13.82 13.98 0.71
CA PHE A 275 12.82 14.72 1.50
C PHE A 275 12.55 14.15 2.90
N ALA A 276 12.90 12.88 3.17
CA ALA A 276 12.63 12.27 4.48
C ALA A 276 13.28 12.98 5.67
N PRO A 277 14.53 13.51 5.58
CA PRO A 277 15.17 14.18 6.72
C PRO A 277 14.48 15.49 7.11
N VAL A 278 13.97 16.24 6.11
CA VAL A 278 13.43 17.60 6.29
C VAL A 278 11.91 17.64 6.50
N LYS A 279 11.22 16.51 6.37
CA LYS A 279 9.74 16.43 6.44
C LYS A 279 9.14 16.96 7.74
N GLU A 280 9.82 16.79 8.88
CA GLU A 280 9.28 17.22 10.18
C GLU A 280 9.36 18.75 10.31
N ASP A 281 10.48 19.35 9.88
CA ASP A 281 10.63 20.81 9.88
C ASP A 281 9.70 21.48 8.88
N TYR A 282 9.53 20.85 7.71
CA TYR A 282 8.53 21.24 6.73
C TYR A 282 7.10 21.26 7.31
N ARG A 283 6.69 20.20 8.04
CA ARG A 283 5.36 20.11 8.64
C ARG A 283 5.14 21.15 9.73
N LYS A 284 6.16 21.48 10.55
CA LYS A 284 6.05 22.56 11.55
C LYS A 284 5.70 23.90 10.91
N LEU A 285 6.24 24.18 9.72
CA LEU A 285 5.98 25.42 8.99
C LEU A 285 4.62 25.40 8.27
N THR A 286 4.21 24.27 7.70
CA THR A 286 3.06 24.21 6.80
C THR A 286 1.76 23.72 7.43
N TRP A 287 1.82 22.97 8.54
CA TRP A 287 0.62 22.47 9.23
C TRP A 287 0.17 23.39 10.37
N ASN A 288 1.03 24.30 10.83
CA ASN A 288 0.65 25.30 11.80
C ASN A 288 -0.20 26.39 11.13
N LYS A 289 -1.50 26.42 11.45
CA LYS A 289 -2.48 27.38 10.89
C LYS A 289 -2.10 28.85 11.09
N ASN A 290 -1.21 29.14 12.04
CA ASN A 290 -0.75 30.49 12.33
C ASN A 290 0.41 30.96 11.42
N ASN A 291 0.95 30.08 10.56
CA ASN A 291 2.05 30.39 9.67
C ASN A 291 1.54 30.72 8.26
N PRO A 292 1.99 31.80 7.60
CA PRO A 292 1.62 32.13 6.22
C PRO A 292 1.86 30.99 5.22
N ALA A 293 2.86 30.14 5.47
CA ALA A 293 3.17 28.97 4.66
C ALA A 293 2.07 27.89 4.69
N SER A 294 1.15 27.93 5.67
CA SER A 294 0.04 26.99 5.77
C SER A 294 -1.08 27.26 4.75
N SER A 295 -1.29 28.53 4.38
CA SER A 295 -2.28 28.98 3.38
C SER A 295 -1.74 29.04 1.95
N GLY A 296 -0.43 28.80 1.75
CA GLY A 296 0.19 28.86 0.43
C GLY A 296 -0.37 27.84 -0.56
N ASN A 297 -0.32 28.18 -1.85
CA ASN A 297 -0.66 27.27 -2.95
C ASN A 297 0.26 26.03 -2.90
N PRO A 298 -0.19 24.82 -3.27
CA PRO A 298 0.68 23.64 -3.46
C PRO A 298 2.05 23.90 -4.08
N ILE A 299 2.17 24.84 -5.04
CA ILE A 299 3.45 25.20 -5.66
C ILE A 299 4.39 25.91 -4.68
N GLU A 300 3.91 26.90 -3.93
CA GLU A 300 4.70 27.62 -2.91
C GLU A 300 5.13 26.67 -1.79
N LYS A 301 4.21 25.78 -1.39
CA LYS A 301 4.49 24.72 -0.42
C LYS A 301 5.57 23.76 -0.90
N LEU A 302 5.62 23.44 -2.19
CA LEU A 302 6.69 22.64 -2.76
C LEU A 302 8.03 23.38 -2.76
N GLN A 303 8.05 24.67 -3.11
CA GLN A 303 9.26 25.49 -3.08
C GLN A 303 9.89 25.47 -1.69
N VAL A 304 9.10 25.75 -0.64
CA VAL A 304 9.57 25.67 0.75
C VAL A 304 10.16 24.30 1.08
N PHE A 305 9.54 23.21 0.60
CA PHE A 305 10.04 21.86 0.88
C PHE A 305 11.37 21.58 0.16
N VAL A 306 11.49 22.03 -1.09
CA VAL A 306 12.71 21.91 -1.89
C VAL A 306 13.83 22.74 -1.28
N ASP A 307 13.57 23.98 -0.88
CA ASP A 307 14.56 24.87 -0.27
C ASP A 307 15.11 24.25 1.02
N LEU A 308 14.25 23.73 1.89
CA LEU A 308 14.68 23.00 3.08
C LEU A 308 15.53 21.78 2.76
N ALA A 309 15.15 21.01 1.72
CA ALA A 309 15.92 19.83 1.31
C ALA A 309 17.30 20.24 0.76
N VAL A 310 17.37 21.27 -0.07
CA VAL A 310 18.62 21.81 -0.62
C VAL A 310 19.52 22.30 0.51
N ASP A 311 19.00 23.10 1.43
CA ASP A 311 19.76 23.61 2.59
C ASP A 311 20.31 22.47 3.46
N TYR A 312 19.50 21.43 3.70
CA TYR A 312 19.92 20.27 4.49
C TYR A 312 21.06 19.49 3.81
N HIS A 313 20.90 19.18 2.52
CA HIS A 313 21.90 18.40 1.79
C HIS A 313 23.17 19.19 1.49
N GLN A 314 23.09 20.51 1.29
CA GLN A 314 24.26 21.38 1.17
C GLN A 314 25.09 21.38 2.46
N LYS A 315 24.45 21.58 3.61
CA LYS A 315 25.11 21.58 4.92
C LYS A 315 25.76 20.22 5.25
N ASN A 316 25.11 19.11 4.88
CA ASN A 316 25.58 17.77 5.24
C ASN A 316 26.54 17.12 4.23
N THR A 317 26.54 17.55 2.97
CA THR A 317 27.42 16.99 1.93
C THR A 317 28.71 17.80 1.78
N PHE A 318 28.66 19.12 2.01
CA PHE A 318 29.79 20.03 1.81
C PHE A 318 30.30 20.68 3.12
N GLY A 319 29.63 20.47 4.26
CA GLY A 319 30.04 20.99 5.56
C GLY A 319 31.01 20.07 6.30
N SER A 320 32.24 20.57 6.51
CA SER A 320 33.42 20.08 7.24
C SER A 320 33.32 18.87 8.20
N GLU A 321 34.42 18.11 8.27
CA GLU A 321 34.71 16.79 8.86
C GLU A 321 34.33 16.55 10.35
N SER A 322 33.77 17.53 11.06
CA SER A 322 33.32 17.39 12.46
C SER A 322 31.99 16.60 12.61
N ASN A 323 31.29 16.33 11.50
CA ASN A 323 29.91 15.84 11.52
C ASN A 323 29.74 14.30 11.52
N ASN A 324 30.80 13.48 11.44
CA ASN A 324 30.64 12.03 11.27
C ASN A 324 29.94 11.34 12.45
N SER A 325 30.27 11.69 13.69
CA SER A 325 29.66 11.09 14.90
C SER A 325 28.21 11.58 15.12
N ILE A 326 27.92 12.83 14.77
CA ILE A 326 26.56 13.40 14.80
C ILE A 326 25.71 12.74 13.71
N ASN A 327 26.26 12.55 12.51
CA ASN A 327 25.60 11.87 11.39
C ASN A 327 25.26 10.42 11.70
N GLU A 328 26.13 9.67 12.38
CA GLU A 328 25.82 8.30 12.80
C GLU A 328 24.71 8.24 13.85
N LYS A 329 24.74 9.14 14.85
CA LYS A 329 23.66 9.24 15.86
C LYS A 329 22.33 9.65 15.22
N GLN A 330 22.35 10.59 14.28
CA GLN A 330 21.17 11.04 13.54
C GLN A 330 20.60 9.90 12.68
N LYS A 331 21.44 9.22 11.89
CA LYS A 331 21.05 8.06 11.08
C LYS A 331 20.47 6.93 11.93
N LYS A 332 21.05 6.66 13.10
CA LYS A 332 20.53 5.67 14.06
C LYS A 332 19.16 6.09 14.58
N LYS A 333 19.00 7.34 15.01
CA LYS A 333 17.72 7.89 15.49
C LYS A 333 16.63 7.85 14.40
N ASP A 334 16.97 8.17 13.16
CA ASP A 334 16.05 8.10 12.03
C ASP A 334 15.64 6.66 11.75
N LYS A 335 16.59 5.72 11.74
CA LYS A 335 16.31 4.29 11.62
C LYS A 335 15.38 3.82 12.73
N ASP A 336 15.66 4.16 13.99
CA ASP A 336 14.85 3.75 15.13
C ASP A 336 13.43 4.33 15.05
N LYS A 337 13.29 5.59 14.60
CA LYS A 337 11.97 6.22 14.36
C LYS A 337 11.20 5.57 13.22
N LEU A 338 11.87 5.06 12.20
CA LEU A 338 11.22 4.37 11.09
C LEU A 338 10.73 2.99 11.52
N VAL A 339 11.56 2.23 12.24
CA VAL A 339 11.16 0.93 12.77
C VAL A 339 10.01 1.09 13.75
N SER A 340 10.06 2.07 14.67
CA SER A 340 8.99 2.24 15.66
C SER A 340 7.64 2.58 15.03
N ARG A 341 7.64 3.29 13.90
CA ARG A 341 6.42 3.62 13.14
C ARG A 341 5.83 2.41 12.43
N SER A 342 6.67 1.51 11.91
CA SER A 342 6.20 0.31 11.21
C SER A 342 5.93 -0.88 12.14
N ALA A 343 6.48 -0.88 13.36
CA ALA A 343 6.43 -1.99 14.32
C ALA A 343 5.08 -2.12 15.05
N HIS A 344 4.04 -2.52 14.32
CA HIS A 344 2.70 -2.73 14.88
C HIS A 344 2.59 -3.84 15.94
N ILE A 345 3.58 -4.75 16.02
CA ILE A 345 3.67 -5.72 17.12
C ILE A 345 3.77 -5.04 18.50
N ILE A 346 4.36 -3.84 18.58
CA ILE A 346 4.43 -3.05 19.81
C ILE A 346 3.02 -2.66 20.24
N THR A 347 2.22 -2.11 19.31
CA THR A 347 0.84 -1.72 19.58
C THR A 347 -0.02 -2.92 19.95
N LEU A 348 0.15 -4.07 19.26
CA LEU A 348 -0.57 -5.29 19.61
C LEU A 348 -0.25 -5.74 21.04
N SER A 349 1.03 -5.74 21.43
CA SER A 349 1.45 -6.17 22.77
C SER A 349 0.86 -5.28 23.86
N ALA A 350 0.86 -3.97 23.66
CA ALA A 350 0.26 -3.02 24.59
C ALA A 350 -1.27 -3.22 24.70
N VAL A 351 -1.96 -3.47 23.59
CA VAL A 351 -3.40 -3.73 23.58
C VAL A 351 -3.73 -5.07 24.26
N VAL A 352 -2.91 -6.11 24.06
CA VAL A 352 -3.02 -7.41 24.73
C VAL A 352 -2.90 -7.27 26.25
N GLU A 353 -1.94 -6.47 26.72
CA GLU A 353 -1.73 -6.22 28.15
C GLU A 353 -2.86 -5.39 28.77
N ASP A 354 -3.37 -4.38 28.06
CA ASP A 354 -4.39 -3.48 28.59
C ASP A 354 -5.82 -4.05 28.49
N THR A 355 -6.09 -5.01 27.60
CA THR A 355 -7.46 -5.50 27.30
C THR A 355 -7.63 -6.96 27.72
N PRO A 356 -8.65 -7.32 28.53
CA PRO A 356 -9.83 -6.53 28.86
C PRO A 356 -9.77 -5.76 30.19
N ASP A 357 -8.73 -5.98 31.02
CA ASP A 357 -8.77 -5.59 32.44
C ASP A 357 -8.70 -4.07 32.66
N ARG A 358 -7.88 -3.35 31.89
CA ARG A 358 -7.76 -1.88 31.97
C ARG A 358 -8.66 -1.19 30.97
N VAL A 359 -8.72 -1.71 29.75
CA VAL A 359 -9.57 -1.23 28.66
C VAL A 359 -10.54 -2.35 28.30
N PRO A 360 -11.85 -2.19 28.55
CA PRO A 360 -12.82 -3.20 28.15
C PRO A 360 -12.86 -3.40 26.64
N TYR A 361 -13.26 -4.59 26.20
CA TYR A 361 -13.48 -4.88 24.79
C TYR A 361 -14.40 -3.84 24.11
N TRP A 362 -14.11 -3.56 22.85
CA TRP A 362 -14.91 -2.64 22.02
C TRP A 362 -16.18 -3.30 21.45
N ASN A 363 -16.31 -4.63 21.56
CA ASN A 363 -17.52 -5.39 21.23
C ASN A 363 -18.08 -5.12 19.81
N GLY A 364 -17.20 -4.86 18.85
CA GLY A 364 -17.55 -4.69 17.44
C GLY A 364 -17.86 -3.24 17.02
N VAL A 365 -17.84 -2.28 17.94
CA VAL A 365 -18.21 -0.88 17.64
C VAL A 365 -17.34 -0.27 16.54
N THR A 366 -16.06 -0.66 16.45
CA THR A 366 -15.15 -0.14 15.42
C THR A 366 -15.53 -0.55 14.00
N TYR A 367 -16.34 -1.60 13.83
CA TYR A 367 -16.79 -2.11 12.52
C TYR A 367 -18.12 -1.51 12.05
N LEU A 368 -18.89 -0.87 12.94
CA LEU A 368 -20.18 -0.25 12.59
C LEU A 368 -20.08 0.76 11.43
N PRO A 369 -19.02 1.58 11.29
CA PRO A 369 -18.91 2.52 10.18
C PRO A 369 -18.90 1.86 8.81
N VAL A 370 -18.56 0.56 8.68
CA VAL A 370 -18.63 -0.16 7.39
C VAL A 370 -20.04 -0.07 6.80
N PHE A 371 -21.07 -0.25 7.62
CA PHE A 371 -22.46 -0.29 7.16
C PHE A 371 -23.00 1.09 6.77
N THR A 372 -22.44 2.16 7.33
CA THR A 372 -22.87 3.54 7.05
C THR A 372 -22.03 4.22 5.97
N LYS A 373 -20.85 3.69 5.65
CA LYS A 373 -19.89 4.29 4.71
C LYS A 373 -20.47 4.46 3.30
N TYR A 374 -21.31 3.52 2.86
CA TYR A 374 -21.93 3.52 1.53
C TYR A 374 -22.99 4.61 1.33
N ILE A 375 -23.48 5.22 2.41
CA ILE A 375 -24.50 6.28 2.34
C ILE A 375 -23.81 7.61 2.04
N PRO A 376 -24.06 8.26 0.88
CA PRO A 376 -23.45 9.56 0.57
C PRO A 376 -23.87 10.63 1.57
N ARG A 377 -23.00 11.61 1.84
CA ARG A 377 -23.35 12.75 2.71
C ARG A 377 -24.50 13.61 2.16
N LEU A 378 -24.78 13.50 0.86
CA LEU A 378 -25.97 14.13 0.28
C LEU A 378 -27.28 13.53 0.80
N VAL A 379 -27.28 12.21 1.07
CA VAL A 379 -28.45 11.47 1.58
C VAL A 379 -28.51 11.53 3.11
N TRP A 380 -27.35 11.50 3.78
CA TRP A 380 -27.25 11.66 5.23
C TRP A 380 -26.22 12.74 5.59
N PRO A 381 -26.63 14.03 5.65
CA PRO A 381 -25.74 15.14 5.96
C PRO A 381 -25.03 14.98 7.30
N ASP A 382 -25.79 14.60 8.34
CA ASP A 382 -25.32 14.43 9.72
C ASP A 382 -24.65 13.06 9.97
N LYS A 383 -24.22 12.36 8.91
CA LYS A 383 -23.51 11.08 9.05
C LYS A 383 -22.28 11.27 9.95
N PRO A 384 -22.11 10.45 11.01
CA PRO A 384 -20.97 10.53 11.90
C PRO A 384 -19.63 10.52 11.13
N ALA A 385 -18.68 11.32 11.61
CA ALA A 385 -17.32 11.27 11.12
C ALA A 385 -16.65 9.96 11.56
N GLU A 386 -15.74 9.45 10.74
CA GLU A 386 -14.96 8.25 11.07
C GLU A 386 -13.79 8.65 11.97
N THR A 387 -13.98 8.56 13.28
CA THR A 387 -13.04 9.01 14.34
C THR A 387 -12.34 7.87 15.08
N VAL A 388 -12.53 6.62 14.64
CA VAL A 388 -12.09 5.40 15.34
C VAL A 388 -10.59 5.43 15.70
N GLY A 389 -9.71 5.85 14.79
CA GLY A 389 -8.28 5.91 15.06
C GLY A 389 -7.89 6.94 16.13
N ASN A 390 -8.61 8.06 16.22
CA ASN A 390 -8.43 9.04 17.28
C ASN A 390 -8.96 8.51 18.62
N GLU A 391 -10.18 7.97 18.62
CA GLU A 391 -10.80 7.38 19.81
C GLU A 391 -9.97 6.24 20.38
N PHE A 392 -9.40 5.39 19.52
CA PHE A 392 -8.47 4.34 19.91
C PHE A 392 -7.22 4.92 20.59
N GLY A 393 -6.60 5.91 19.97
CA GLY A 393 -5.42 6.58 20.53
C GLY A 393 -5.70 7.18 21.91
N ARG A 394 -6.84 7.84 22.11
CA ARG A 394 -7.21 8.42 23.41
C ARG A 394 -7.61 7.38 24.44
N ARG A 395 -8.45 6.40 24.06
CA ARG A 395 -8.94 5.35 24.97
C ARG A 395 -7.81 4.50 25.54
N TYR A 396 -6.78 4.24 24.73
CA TYR A 396 -5.59 3.56 25.21
C TYR A 396 -4.58 4.51 25.85
N ASN A 397 -4.70 5.85 25.82
CA ASN A 397 -3.67 6.81 26.27
C ASN A 397 -2.38 6.79 25.42
N TYR A 398 -2.51 6.61 24.11
CA TYR A 398 -1.45 6.89 23.13
C TYR A 398 -1.49 8.35 22.62
N LEU A 399 -2.66 8.97 22.71
CA LEU A 399 -2.90 10.38 22.47
C LEU A 399 -3.37 11.03 23.78
N GLN A 400 -3.17 12.35 23.88
CA GLN A 400 -3.73 13.12 24.98
C GLN A 400 -5.27 13.13 24.87
N SER A 401 -5.97 13.17 26.01
CA SER A 401 -7.44 13.07 26.08
C SER A 401 -8.16 14.18 25.31
N ASP A 402 -7.51 15.33 25.17
CA ASP A 402 -7.97 16.54 24.47
C ASP A 402 -7.45 16.65 23.03
N ASP A 403 -6.64 15.69 22.55
CA ASP A 403 -6.24 15.63 21.14
C ASP A 403 -7.34 14.97 20.31
N ASP A 404 -8.24 15.80 19.76
CA ASP A 404 -9.33 15.38 18.87
C ASP A 404 -8.95 15.39 17.37
N VAL A 405 -7.67 15.65 17.04
CA VAL A 405 -7.23 15.89 15.66
C VAL A 405 -6.34 14.75 15.16
N THR A 406 -5.44 14.25 16.00
CA THR A 406 -4.49 13.22 15.61
C THR A 406 -5.18 11.86 15.53
N SER A 407 -4.98 11.14 14.43
CA SER A 407 -5.41 9.74 14.33
C SER A 407 -4.24 8.81 14.67
N TYR A 408 -4.47 7.86 15.56
CA TYR A 408 -3.53 6.78 15.83
C TYR A 408 -3.85 5.57 14.93
N ASN A 409 -2.82 4.90 14.45
CA ASN A 409 -2.97 3.75 13.55
C ASN A 409 -3.53 2.54 14.30
N LEU A 410 -4.58 1.93 13.77
CA LEU A 410 -5.25 0.77 14.34
C LEU A 410 -5.23 -0.40 13.32
N PRO A 411 -4.11 -1.15 13.25
CA PRO A 411 -3.99 -2.27 12.33
C PRO A 411 -5.03 -3.35 12.62
N TRP A 412 -5.45 -4.08 11.59
CA TRP A 412 -6.62 -4.97 11.71
C TRP A 412 -6.49 -6.07 12.76
N ILE A 413 -5.31 -6.66 12.94
CA ILE A 413 -5.08 -7.66 14.00
C ILE A 413 -5.21 -7.05 15.40
N VAL A 414 -4.79 -5.80 15.57
CA VAL A 414 -4.93 -5.04 16.82
C VAL A 414 -6.40 -4.71 17.06
N GLU A 415 -7.11 -4.26 16.03
CA GLU A 415 -8.55 -3.99 16.07
C GLU A 415 -9.36 -5.23 16.46
N MET A 416 -9.05 -6.38 15.86
CA MET A 416 -9.71 -7.66 16.16
C MET A 416 -9.52 -8.07 17.61
N TYR A 417 -8.32 -7.89 18.16
CA TYR A 417 -8.06 -8.17 19.58
C TYR A 417 -8.80 -7.17 20.49
N ALA A 418 -8.72 -5.87 20.19
CA ALA A 418 -9.40 -4.83 20.96
C ALA A 418 -10.93 -5.03 21.02
N ASN A 419 -11.52 -5.62 19.98
CA ASN A 419 -12.96 -5.90 19.93
C ASN A 419 -13.36 -7.24 20.54
N PHE A 420 -12.59 -8.32 20.30
CA PHE A 420 -13.05 -9.69 20.61
C PHE A 420 -11.92 -10.61 21.15
N GLY A 421 -10.79 -10.05 21.57
CA GLY A 421 -9.66 -10.77 22.15
C GLY A 421 -9.05 -11.83 21.21
N ARG A 422 -8.54 -12.90 21.81
CA ARG A 422 -7.87 -14.01 21.09
C ARG A 422 -8.76 -14.64 20.01
N VAL A 423 -10.04 -14.85 20.31
CA VAL A 423 -11.01 -15.41 19.37
C VAL A 423 -11.22 -14.49 18.17
N GLY A 424 -11.30 -13.17 18.43
CA GLY A 424 -11.33 -12.13 17.39
C GLY A 424 -10.17 -12.23 16.42
N VAL A 425 -8.95 -12.37 16.95
CA VAL A 425 -7.74 -12.46 16.14
C VAL A 425 -7.74 -13.71 15.27
N VAL A 426 -7.95 -14.90 15.84
CA VAL A 426 -7.89 -16.16 15.10
C VAL A 426 -9.03 -16.27 14.08
N GLY A 427 -10.26 -15.99 14.52
CA GLY A 427 -11.45 -16.05 13.67
C GLY A 427 -11.45 -14.94 12.62
N GLY A 428 -11.18 -13.71 13.03
CA GLY A 428 -11.18 -12.53 12.16
C GLY A 428 -10.11 -12.59 11.08
N MET A 429 -8.88 -13.02 11.40
CA MET A 429 -7.82 -13.15 10.40
C MET A 429 -8.08 -14.31 9.42
N SER A 430 -8.74 -15.37 9.86
CA SER A 430 -9.19 -16.46 8.97
C SER A 430 -10.30 -15.97 8.03
N LEU A 431 -11.29 -15.24 8.54
CA LEU A 431 -12.33 -14.60 7.71
C LEU A 431 -11.73 -13.60 6.73
N LEU A 432 -10.70 -12.88 7.16
CA LEU A 432 -9.98 -11.96 6.29
C LEU A 432 -9.27 -12.71 5.15
N GLY A 433 -8.62 -13.84 5.43
CA GLY A 433 -8.03 -14.71 4.40
C GLY A 433 -9.06 -15.12 3.33
N LEU A 434 -10.27 -15.49 3.76
CA LEU A 434 -11.39 -15.80 2.86
C LEU A 434 -11.81 -14.58 2.04
N LEU A 435 -11.98 -13.42 2.67
CA LEU A 435 -12.34 -12.17 1.99
C LEU A 435 -11.31 -11.77 0.94
N LEU A 436 -10.02 -11.81 1.28
CA LEU A 436 -8.93 -11.50 0.37
C LEU A 436 -8.87 -12.48 -0.81
N ALA A 437 -9.14 -13.76 -0.57
CA ALA A 437 -9.23 -14.77 -1.63
C ALA A 437 -10.43 -14.51 -2.57
N PHE A 438 -11.59 -14.14 -2.02
CA PHE A 438 -12.77 -13.75 -2.80
C PHE A 438 -12.47 -12.54 -3.69
N LEU A 439 -11.94 -11.46 -3.09
CA LEU A 439 -11.65 -10.22 -3.78
C LEU A 439 -10.61 -10.41 -4.88
N GLU A 440 -9.55 -11.18 -4.64
CA GLU A 440 -8.53 -11.46 -5.65
C GLU A 440 -9.09 -12.25 -6.84
N GLN A 441 -9.91 -13.29 -6.58
CA GLN A 441 -10.56 -14.05 -7.66
C GLN A 441 -11.52 -13.16 -8.47
N LYS A 442 -12.17 -12.19 -7.80
CA LYS A 442 -13.14 -11.30 -8.42
C LYS A 442 -12.50 -10.16 -9.21
N MET A 443 -11.40 -9.61 -8.73
CA MET A 443 -10.80 -8.34 -9.22
C MET A 443 -9.36 -8.48 -9.73
N ASN A 444 -8.72 -9.64 -9.62
CA ASN A 444 -7.32 -9.82 -10.02
C ASN A 444 -7.10 -11.22 -10.64
N HIS A 445 -7.99 -11.60 -11.55
CA HIS A 445 -7.96 -12.90 -12.21
C HIS A 445 -6.96 -12.91 -13.39
N PRO A 446 -6.22 -14.01 -13.64
CA PRO A 446 -5.22 -14.06 -14.72
C PRO A 446 -5.76 -13.79 -16.13
N ALA A 447 -7.05 -14.07 -16.36
CA ALA A 447 -7.72 -13.85 -17.64
C ALA A 447 -8.20 -12.40 -17.87
N MET A 448 -7.93 -11.48 -16.95
CA MET A 448 -8.38 -10.09 -17.07
C MET A 448 -7.63 -9.32 -18.15
N ASN A 449 -8.36 -8.49 -18.89
CA ASN A 449 -7.78 -7.53 -19.82
C ASN A 449 -7.14 -6.33 -19.08
N ALA A 450 -6.49 -5.43 -19.83
CA ALA A 450 -5.80 -4.28 -19.24
C ALA A 450 -6.71 -3.34 -18.43
N VAL A 451 -7.94 -3.11 -18.90
CA VAL A 451 -8.92 -2.24 -18.24
C VAL A 451 -9.41 -2.88 -16.94
N GLU A 452 -9.76 -4.16 -17.00
CA GLU A 452 -10.17 -4.96 -15.84
C GLU A 452 -9.06 -5.08 -14.80
N PHE A 453 -7.80 -5.25 -15.25
CA PHE A 453 -6.65 -5.27 -14.37
C PHE A 453 -6.48 -3.94 -13.63
N VAL A 454 -6.50 -2.79 -14.33
CA VAL A 454 -6.34 -1.49 -13.68
C VAL A 454 -7.51 -1.19 -12.76
N PHE A 455 -8.74 -1.49 -13.19
CA PHE A 455 -9.95 -1.42 -12.34
C PHE A 455 -9.74 -2.17 -11.03
N GLY A 456 -9.30 -3.43 -11.13
CA GLY A 456 -9.10 -4.30 -9.98
C GLY A 456 -7.94 -3.87 -9.10
N ALA A 457 -6.81 -3.50 -9.70
CA ALA A 457 -5.65 -2.99 -8.99
C ALA A 457 -5.99 -1.73 -8.20
N THR A 458 -6.74 -0.79 -8.78
CA THR A 458 -7.16 0.44 -8.08
C THR A 458 -8.06 0.12 -6.88
N CYS A 459 -8.97 -0.85 -7.01
CA CYS A 459 -9.84 -1.26 -5.90
C CYS A 459 -9.10 -2.00 -4.79
N LEU A 460 -8.16 -2.89 -5.15
CA LEU A 460 -7.47 -3.76 -4.21
C LEU A 460 -6.24 -3.11 -3.57
N PHE A 461 -5.61 -2.13 -4.22
CA PHE A 461 -4.33 -1.60 -3.76
C PHE A 461 -4.40 -0.98 -2.35
N GLY A 462 -5.51 -0.33 -1.99
CA GLY A 462 -5.71 0.18 -0.63
C GLY A 462 -5.71 -0.90 0.45
N LEU A 463 -6.11 -2.14 0.13
CA LEU A 463 -6.16 -3.25 1.09
C LEU A 463 -4.80 -3.89 1.39
N VAL A 464 -3.78 -3.56 0.61
CA VAL A 464 -2.44 -4.12 0.78
C VAL A 464 -1.82 -3.71 2.12
N TYR A 465 -2.08 -2.47 2.54
CA TYR A 465 -1.41 -1.86 3.68
C TYR A 465 -2.40 -1.61 4.82
N GLN A 466 -2.49 -2.57 5.73
CA GLN A 466 -3.57 -2.69 6.73
C GLN A 466 -3.23 -2.01 8.05
N GLU A 467 -2.66 -0.79 7.97
CA GLU A 467 -2.18 -0.01 9.13
C GLU A 467 -3.31 0.73 9.87
N ALA A 468 -4.42 1.04 9.19
CA ALA A 468 -5.57 1.74 9.77
C ALA A 468 -6.79 0.82 9.95
N ASN A 469 -7.81 1.30 10.68
CA ASN A 469 -9.00 0.53 11.02
C ASN A 469 -9.73 -0.01 9.78
N PHE A 470 -10.39 -1.16 9.94
CA PHE A 470 -10.99 -1.93 8.86
C PHE A 470 -12.00 -1.12 8.05
N SER A 471 -12.90 -0.39 8.73
CA SER A 471 -13.88 0.45 8.05
C SER A 471 -13.24 1.55 7.20
N LEU A 472 -12.09 2.10 7.61
CA LEU A 472 -11.41 3.16 6.89
C LEU A 472 -10.91 2.64 5.53
N ILE A 473 -10.23 1.50 5.57
CA ILE A 473 -9.54 0.89 4.43
C ILE A 473 -10.52 0.13 3.52
N ALA A 474 -11.34 -0.76 4.08
CA ALA A 474 -12.21 -1.64 3.29
C ALA A 474 -13.53 -0.98 2.89
N GLY A 475 -14.02 -0.01 3.68
CA GLY A 475 -15.38 0.51 3.53
C GLY A 475 -15.63 1.29 2.24
N ASN A 476 -14.61 1.79 1.53
CA ASN A 476 -14.82 2.49 0.25
C ASN A 476 -14.79 1.57 -0.99
N ILE A 477 -14.39 0.31 -0.85
CA ILE A 477 -14.12 -0.57 -2.00
C ILE A 477 -15.37 -0.82 -2.81
N MET A 478 -16.50 -1.05 -2.17
CA MET A 478 -17.76 -1.31 -2.87
C MET A 478 -18.21 -0.07 -3.66
N ASN A 479 -18.19 1.11 -3.06
CA ASN A 479 -18.52 2.38 -3.74
C ASN A 479 -17.62 2.59 -4.95
N LEU A 480 -16.31 2.45 -4.76
CA LEU A 480 -15.33 2.61 -5.82
C LEU A 480 -15.55 1.60 -6.95
N SER A 481 -15.76 0.33 -6.62
CA SER A 481 -15.99 -0.75 -7.59
C SER A 481 -17.25 -0.50 -8.43
N VAL A 482 -18.36 -0.10 -7.78
CA VAL A 482 -19.61 0.22 -8.48
C VAL A 482 -19.44 1.44 -9.37
N ALA A 483 -18.80 2.50 -8.87
CA ALA A 483 -18.62 3.73 -9.63
C ALA A 483 -17.73 3.52 -10.86
N LEU A 484 -16.60 2.83 -10.70
CA LEU A 484 -15.73 2.48 -11.83
C LEU A 484 -16.43 1.54 -12.82
N TYR A 485 -17.26 0.60 -12.33
CA TYR A 485 -18.00 -0.31 -13.21
C TYR A 485 -18.99 0.47 -14.08
N LEU A 486 -19.74 1.41 -13.49
CA LEU A 486 -20.63 2.29 -14.24
C LEU A 486 -19.86 3.13 -15.26
N ILE A 487 -18.77 3.78 -14.84
CA ILE A 487 -17.90 4.56 -15.71
C ILE A 487 -17.47 3.75 -16.95
N PHE A 488 -16.90 2.56 -16.75
CA PHE A 488 -16.40 1.74 -17.86
C PHE A 488 -17.50 1.08 -18.70
N LYS A 489 -18.70 0.90 -18.14
CA LYS A 489 -19.86 0.40 -18.88
C LYS A 489 -20.50 1.45 -19.79
N PHE A 490 -20.41 2.73 -19.45
CA PHE A 490 -20.93 3.80 -20.31
C PHE A 490 -20.05 4.04 -21.55
N ILE A 491 -18.74 3.82 -21.46
CA ILE A 491 -17.79 4.04 -22.59
C ILE A 491 -17.89 2.95 -23.66
N SER A 492 -18.28 1.74 -23.26
CA SER A 492 -18.31 0.59 -24.16
C SER A 492 -19.52 0.59 -25.10
N LYS A 493 -20.54 1.39 -24.79
CA LYS A 493 -21.61 1.76 -25.72
C LYS A 493 -21.13 2.91 -26.60
#